data_AF-A0A2E4YP26-F1
#
_entry.id   AF-A0A2E4YP26-F1
#
_cell.length_a   1.000
_cell.length_b   1.000
_cell.length_c   1.000
_cell.angle_alpha   90.00
_cell.angle_beta   90.00
_cell.angle_gamma   90.00
#
_symmetry.space_group_name_H-M   'P 1'
#
loop_
_entity.id
_entity.type
_entity.pdbx_description
1 polymer ?
#
loop_
_entity_poly.entity_id
_entity_poly.type
_entity_poly.pdbx_seq_one_letter_code
_entity_poly.pdbx_strand_id
1 'polypeptide(L)' 'MKPLRFILFPFAALYWLITSVRNFLFNKKVFKSTEFDLPIINVGNLSMGGAGKTPHCEYIINLLK' A
#
# COMPACT_ATOMS: atom_id res chain seq x y z
N MET A 1 22.87 -8.84 -12.64
CA MET A 1 21.43 -8.78 -12.29
C MET A 1 20.78 -10.09 -12.72
N LYS A 2 19.97 -10.74 -11.87
CA LYS A 2 19.43 -12.09 -12.15
C LYS A 2 18.55 -12.05 -13.43
N PRO A 3 18.72 -12.96 -14.41
CA PRO A 3 18.01 -12.94 -15.70
C PRO A 3 16.48 -12.96 -15.53
N LEU A 4 16.00 -13.59 -14.46
CA LEU A 4 14.58 -13.65 -14.10
C LEU A 4 13.92 -12.28 -13.94
N ARG A 5 14.66 -11.26 -13.47
CA ARG A 5 14.11 -9.91 -13.27
C ARG A 5 13.77 -9.22 -14.59
N PHE A 6 14.51 -9.54 -15.66
CA PHE A 6 14.24 -9.00 -17.00
C PHE A 6 12.99 -9.62 -17.61
N ILE A 7 12.82 -10.94 -17.45
CA ILE A 7 11.62 -11.67 -17.91
C ILE A 7 10.37 -11.18 -17.17
N LEU A 8 10.47 -10.87 -15.88
CA LEU A 8 9.36 -10.36 -15.06
C LEU A 8 9.08 -8.86 -15.25
N PHE A 9 9.96 -8.12 -15.93
CA PHE A 9 9.81 -6.67 -16.15
C PHE A 9 8.49 -6.27 -16.84
N PRO A 10 8.04 -6.91 -17.94
CA PRO A 10 6.75 -6.57 -18.55
C PRO A 10 5.58 -6.73 -17.58
N PHE A 11 5.60 -7.73 -16.70
CA PHE A 11 4.57 -7.92 -15.68
C PHE A 11 4.61 -6.81 -14.61
N ALA A 12 5.82 -6.37 -14.22
CA ALA A 12 5.98 -5.26 -13.29
C ALA A 12 5.46 -3.93 -13.88
N ALA A 13 5.72 -3.67 -15.17
CA ALA A 13 5.20 -2.49 -15.87
C ALA A 13 3.67 -2.51 -15.95
N LEU A 14 3.08 -3.67 -16.26
CA LEU A 14 1.62 -3.84 -16.28
C LEU A 14 1.01 -3.62 -14.89
N TYR A 15 1.59 -4.20 -13.84
CA TYR A 15 1.16 -3.99 -12.47
C TYR A 15 1.23 -2.51 -12.07
N TRP A 16 2.31 -1.82 -12.44
CA TRP A 16 2.48 -0.39 -12.19
C TRP A 16 1.41 0.45 -12.89
N LEU A 17 1.08 0.13 -14.15
CA LEU A 17 0.03 0.83 -14.91
C LEU A 17 -1.33 0.66 -14.23
N ILE A 18 -1.72 -0.58 -13.91
CA ILE A 18 -3.01 -0.88 -13.28
C ILE A 18 -3.13 -0.19 -11.92
N THR A 19 -2.10 -0.27 -11.08
CA THR A 19 -2.11 0.37 -9.75
C THR A 19 -2.12 1.89 -9.83
N SER A 20 -1.42 2.47 -10.81
CA SER A 20 -1.44 3.92 -11.08
C SER A 20 -2.82 4.40 -11.49
N VAL A 21 -3.48 3.69 -12.41
CA VAL A 21 -4.86 4.00 -12.83
C VAL A 21 -5.82 3.89 -11.64
N ARG A 22 -5.72 2.81 -10.85
CA ARG A 22 -6.55 2.65 -9.64
C ARG A 22 -6.39 3.82 -8.68
N ASN A 23 -5.14 4.20 -8.37
CA ASN A 23 -4.85 5.32 -7.46
C ASN A 23 -5.37 6.65 -8.03
N PHE A 24 -5.23 6.87 -9.34
CA PHE A 24 -5.79 8.05 -10.01
C PHE A 24 -7.32 8.13 -9.85
N LEU A 25 -8.04 7.01 -10.01
CA LEU A 25 -9.49 6.95 -9.84
C LEU A 25 -9.92 7.23 -8.39
N PHE A 26 -9.17 6.77 -7.39
CA PHE A 26 -9.40 7.15 -5.99
C PHE A 26 -9.15 8.64 -5.75
N ASN A 27 -8.05 9.19 -6.29
CA ASN A 27 -7.74 10.62 -6.16
C ASN A 27 -8.80 11.51 -6.81
N LYS A 28 -9.42 11.05 -7.90
CA LYS A 28 -10.54 11.72 -8.57
C LYS A 28 -11.90 11.48 -7.90
N LYS A 29 -11.94 10.77 -6.76
CA LYS A 29 -13.17 10.38 -6.05
C LYS A 29 -14.17 9.60 -6.92
N VAL A 30 -13.68 8.93 -7.97
CA VAL A 30 -14.51 8.05 -8.82
C VAL A 30 -14.87 6.79 -8.07
N PHE A 31 -13.92 6.23 -7.33
CA PHE A 31 -14.18 5.16 -6.38
C PHE A 31 -14.63 5.73 -5.04
N LYS A 32 -15.60 5.06 -4.41
CA LYS A 32 -16.11 5.44 -3.09
C LYS A 32 -15.06 5.14 -2.02
N SER A 33 -14.81 6.14 -1.17
CA SER A 33 -14.08 5.98 0.09
C SER A 33 -15.09 5.94 1.23
N THR A 34 -14.87 5.07 2.22
CA THR A 34 -15.70 5.02 3.43
C THR A 34 -15.05 5.89 4.49
N GLU A 35 -15.84 6.79 5.08
CA GLU A 35 -15.44 7.63 6.20
C GLU A 35 -16.13 7.14 7.48
N PHE A 36 -15.50 7.38 8.63
CA PHE A 36 -15.99 6.95 9.93
C PHE A 36 -15.92 8.14 10.90
N ASP A 37 -16.84 8.20 11.85
CA ASP A 37 -16.93 9.28 12.84
C ASP A 37 -15.82 9.21 13.94
N LEU A 38 -14.93 8.23 13.84
CA LEU A 38 -13.85 7.97 14.79
C LEU A 38 -12.49 8.22 14.09
N PRO A 39 -11.47 8.72 14.80
CA PRO A 39 -10.14 8.85 14.23
C PRO A 39 -9.55 7.46 13.92
N ILE A 40 -9.15 7.24 12.66
CA ILE A 40 -8.56 5.98 12.19
C ILE A 40 -7.10 6.19 11.81
N ILE A 41 -6.22 5.34 12.34
CA ILE A 41 -4.80 5.29 11.98
C ILE A 41 -4.56 4.00 11.19
N ASN A 42 -4.12 4.11 9.92
CA ASN A 42 -3.78 2.97 9.08
C ASN A 42 -2.26 2.80 8.98
N VAL A 43 -1.75 1.61 9.31
CA VAL A 43 -0.31 1.29 9.29
C VAL A 43 0.00 0.36 8.12
N GLY A 44 0.71 0.88 7.11
CA GLY A 44 1.01 0.17 5.87
C GLY A 44 2.48 0.28 5.42
N ASN A 45 2.83 -0.41 4.32
CA ASN A 45 4.13 -0.29 3.64
C ASN A 45 3.96 -0.51 2.13
N LEU A 46 4.89 0.00 1.33
CA LEU A 46 4.93 -0.15 -0.13
C LEU A 46 5.59 -1.45 -0.60
N SER A 47 6.47 -2.03 0.21
CA SER A 47 7.20 -3.25 -0.13
C SER A 47 6.50 -4.49 0.39
N MET A 48 6.53 -5.56 -0.42
CA MET A 48 6.14 -6.90 0.01
C MET A 48 7.20 -7.50 0.94
N GLY A 49 6.77 -8.26 1.94
CA GLY A 49 7.65 -8.91 2.93
C GLY A 49 7.58 -8.28 4.33
N GLY A 50 8.55 -8.64 5.18
CA GLY A 50 8.63 -8.19 6.56
C GLY A 50 9.15 -6.75 6.66
N ALA A 51 8.24 -5.78 6.79
CA ALA A 51 8.56 -4.35 6.90
C ALA A 51 8.37 -3.79 8.31
N GLY A 52 8.30 -4.64 9.33
CA GLY A 52 8.10 -4.20 10.71
C GLY A 52 6.73 -3.60 11.03
N LYS A 53 5.71 -3.82 10.18
CA LYS A 53 4.35 -3.29 10.42
C LYS A 53 3.78 -3.73 11.77
N THR A 54 3.92 -5.01 12.13
CA THR A 54 3.42 -5.55 13.40
C THR A 54 4.05 -4.90 14.63
N PRO A 55 5.39 -4.87 14.80
CA PRO A 55 5.98 -4.17 15.94
C PRO A 55 5.73 -2.66 15.91
N HIS A 56 5.57 -2.04 14.73
CA HIS A 56 5.21 -0.63 14.65
C HIS A 56 3.76 -0.37 15.10
N CYS A 57 2.81 -1.25 14.77
CA CYS A 57 1.45 -1.18 15.30
C CYS A 57 1.45 -1.30 16.82
N GLU A 58 2.21 -2.24 17.39
CA GLU A 58 2.31 -2.41 18.84
C GLU A 58 2.88 -1.15 19.52
N TYR A 59 3.89 -0.54 18.93
CA TYR A 59 4.43 0.73 19.41
C TYR A 59 3.38 1.84 19.42
N ILE A 60 2.62 2.01 18.33
CA ILE A 60 1.56 3.03 18.24
C ILE A 60 0.47 2.77 19.29
N ILE A 61 0.05 1.52 19.47
CA ILE A 61 -0.95 1.15 20.48
C ILE A 61 -0.46 1.52 21.89
N ASN A 62 0.81 1.26 22.21
CA ASN A 62 1.38 1.61 23.52
C ASN A 62 1.57 3.11 23.71
N LEU A 63 1.81 3.87 22.63
CA LEU A 63 1.92 5.33 22.67
C LEU A 63 0.56 6.02 22.91
N LEU A 64 -0.53 5.38 22.49
CA LEU A 64 -1.90 5.92 22.59
C LEU A 64 -2.69 5.36 23.80
N LYS A 65 -2.07 4.50 24.62
CA LYS A 65 -2.59 4.14 25.95
C LYS A 65 -2.43 5.31 26.91
#